data_AF-A0A7X5SBY3-F1
#
_entry.id   AF-A0A7X5SBY3-F1
#
_cell.length_a   1.000
_cell.length_b   1.000
_cell.length_c   1.000
_cell.angle_alpha   90.00
_cell.angle_beta   90.00
_cell.angle_gamma   90.00
#
_symmetry.space_group_name_H-M   'P 1'
#
loop_
_entity.id
_entity.type
_entity.pdbx_description
1 polymer ?
#
loop_
_entity_poly.entity_id
_entity_poly.type
_entity_poly.pdbx_seq_one_letter_code
_entity_poly.pdbx_strand_id
1 'polypeptide(L)'
;LEAAHPELASADSPTQRVGHLAASRFAEVRHALPMLSLGNAFSDEEVTEFVRRISERLEVKQPLFSAEPKLDGLAISLRYENGEFVQGATRGDGATGEDVSANLRTVKAIPLRLRGEGWPQVLEVRGEV
;
A
#
# COMPACT_ATOMS: atom_id res chain seq x y z
N LEU A 1 27.94 6.03 -13.84
CA LEU A 1 27.77 7.50 -13.83
C LEU A 1 27.75 8.01 -12.40
N GLU A 2 26.74 7.69 -11.58
CA GLU A 2 26.67 8.15 -10.16
C GLU A 2 27.87 7.72 -9.30
N ALA A 3 28.46 6.54 -9.54
CA ALA A 3 29.71 6.13 -8.86
C ALA A 3 30.91 7.06 -9.16
N ALA A 4 30.90 7.73 -10.30
CA ALA A 4 31.91 8.71 -10.71
C ALA A 4 31.50 10.16 -10.40
N HIS A 5 30.22 10.40 -10.15
CA HIS A 5 29.60 11.70 -9.85
C HIS A 5 28.62 11.58 -8.69
N PRO A 6 29.11 11.43 -7.44
CA PRO A 6 28.25 11.20 -6.27
C PRO A 6 27.24 12.34 -6.02
N GLU A 7 27.56 13.56 -6.45
CA GLU A 7 26.68 14.74 -6.37
C GLU A 7 25.40 14.63 -7.22
N LEU A 8 25.37 13.72 -8.20
CA LEU A 8 24.21 13.47 -9.04
C LEU A 8 23.30 12.37 -8.48
N ALA A 9 23.72 11.68 -7.41
CA ALA A 9 22.92 10.63 -6.80
C ALA A 9 21.73 11.23 -6.04
N SER A 10 20.51 10.92 -6.49
CA SER A 10 19.28 11.28 -5.78
C SER A 10 18.72 10.11 -4.98
N ALA A 11 17.99 10.39 -3.91
CA ALA A 11 17.40 9.35 -3.03
C ALA A 11 16.33 8.50 -3.73
N ASP A 12 15.75 8.99 -4.83
CA ASP A 12 14.77 8.30 -5.66
C ASP A 12 15.39 7.56 -6.87
N SER A 13 16.72 7.60 -7.03
CA SER A 13 17.41 6.92 -8.12
C SER A 13 17.24 5.39 -8.02
N PRO A 14 16.97 4.68 -9.13
CA PRO A 14 16.85 3.22 -9.14
C PRO A 14 18.09 2.47 -8.60
N THR A 15 19.27 3.10 -8.65
CA THR A 15 20.52 2.54 -8.13
C THR A 15 20.55 2.45 -6.59
N GLN A 16 19.72 3.25 -5.91
CA GLN A 16 19.62 3.31 -4.45
C GLN A 16 18.69 2.22 -3.86
N ARG A 17 18.17 1.30 -4.68
CA ARG A 17 17.27 0.22 -4.23
C ARG A 17 17.96 -0.87 -3.41
N VAL A 18 19.29 -0.98 -3.48
CA VAL A 18 20.03 -2.01 -2.73
C VAL A 18 20.28 -1.48 -1.32
N GLY A 19 19.47 -1.96 -0.37
CA GLY A 19 19.59 -1.58 1.04
C GLY A 19 20.90 -2.08 1.68
N HIS A 20 21.54 -1.21 2.47
CA HIS A 20 22.55 -1.60 3.45
C HIS A 20 21.88 -2.17 4.71
N LEU A 21 22.61 -3.06 5.42
CA LEU A 21 22.35 -3.69 6.74
C LEU A 21 20.88 -3.78 7.21
N ALA A 22 20.39 -5.03 7.39
CA ALA A 22 19.09 -5.29 7.99
C ALA A 22 18.89 -4.49 9.29
N ALA A 23 17.81 -3.70 9.35
CA ALA A 23 17.45 -2.96 10.55
C ALA A 23 17.19 -3.96 11.69
N SER A 24 17.79 -3.72 12.86
CA SER A 24 17.65 -4.61 14.02
C SER A 24 16.27 -4.53 14.68
N ARG A 25 15.50 -3.46 14.41
CA ARG A 25 14.13 -3.23 14.86
C ARG A 25 13.38 -2.35 13.85
N PHE A 26 12.11 -2.63 13.63
CA PHE A 26 11.21 -1.77 12.87
C PHE A 26 10.60 -0.71 13.80
N ALA A 27 10.52 0.53 13.32
CA ALA A 27 9.84 1.61 14.04
C ALA A 27 8.32 1.44 13.88
N GLU A 28 7.54 1.86 14.88
CA GLU A 28 6.08 1.90 14.74
C GLU A 28 5.64 3.04 13.83
N VAL A 29 4.66 2.77 12.98
CA VAL A 29 4.02 3.75 12.10
C VAL A 29 2.53 3.78 12.40
N ARG A 30 2.04 4.94 12.82
CA ARG A 30 0.59 5.17 12.98
C ARG A 30 0.00 5.55 11.63
N HIS A 31 -1.00 4.79 11.18
CA HIS A 31 -1.71 5.08 9.95
C HIS A 31 -2.55 6.35 10.10
N ALA A 32 -2.53 7.21 9.09
CA ALA A 32 -3.34 8.44 9.08
C ALA A 32 -4.85 8.11 9.09
N LEU A 33 -5.23 7.04 8.40
CA LEU A 33 -6.55 6.42 8.44
C LEU A 33 -6.39 4.94 8.77
N PRO A 34 -7.22 4.35 9.66
CA PRO A 34 -7.13 2.93 9.95
C PRO A 34 -7.23 2.05 8.68
N MET A 35 -6.41 1.00 8.62
CA MET A 35 -6.53 -0.10 7.66
C MET A 35 -7.53 -1.12 8.20
N LEU A 36 -8.71 -1.19 7.57
CA LEU A 36 -9.77 -2.10 7.98
C LEU A 36 -9.48 -3.55 7.57
N SER A 37 -10.08 -4.49 8.28
CA SER A 37 -10.19 -5.88 7.83
C SER A 37 -11.40 -6.05 6.90
N LEU A 38 -11.44 -7.20 6.23
CA LEU A 38 -12.59 -7.62 5.43
C LEU A 38 -13.35 -8.72 6.17
N GLY A 39 -14.67 -8.67 6.08
CA GLY A 39 -15.52 -9.81 6.43
C GLY A 39 -15.38 -10.91 5.37
N ASN A 40 -15.61 -12.15 5.77
CA ASN A 40 -15.53 -13.31 4.88
C ASN A 40 -16.93 -13.81 4.51
N ALA A 41 -17.03 -14.45 3.34
CA ALA A 41 -18.15 -15.27 2.93
C ALA A 41 -17.59 -16.58 2.36
N PHE A 42 -18.17 -17.71 2.74
CA PHE A 42 -17.72 -19.07 2.38
C PHE A 42 -18.74 -19.81 1.50
N SER A 43 -19.89 -19.20 1.20
CA SER A 43 -20.89 -19.75 0.30
C SER A 43 -21.56 -18.67 -0.55
N ASP A 44 -22.19 -19.08 -1.65
CA ASP A 44 -22.90 -18.18 -2.57
C ASP A 44 -24.12 -17.51 -1.89
N GLU A 45 -24.75 -18.20 -0.93
CA GLU A 45 -25.84 -17.65 -0.14
C GLU A 45 -25.37 -16.51 0.76
N GLU A 46 -24.20 -16.64 1.40
CA GLU A 46 -23.62 -15.58 2.23
C GLU A 46 -23.27 -14.34 1.39
N VAL A 47 -22.77 -14.53 0.16
CA VAL A 47 -22.52 -13.44 -0.80
C VAL A 47 -23.85 -12.80 -1.23
N THR A 48 -24.87 -13.58 -1.54
CA THR A 48 -26.19 -13.09 -1.93
C THR A 48 -26.82 -12.24 -0.82
N GLU A 49 -26.70 -12.70 0.43
CA GLU A 49 -27.18 -11.98 1.61
C GLU A 49 -26.39 -10.68 1.83
N PHE A 50 -25.07 -10.67 1.63
CA PHE A 50 -24.26 -9.44 1.65
C PHE A 50 -24.77 -8.40 0.63
N VAL A 51 -25.03 -8.83 -0.61
CA VAL A 51 -25.57 -7.94 -1.67
C VAL A 51 -26.97 -7.44 -1.32
N ARG A 52 -27.83 -8.30 -0.77
CA ARG A 52 -29.19 -7.91 -0.32
C ARG A 52 -29.12 -6.79 0.73
N ARG A 53 -28.28 -6.95 1.76
CA ARG A 53 -28.12 -5.93 2.81
C ARG A 53 -27.64 -4.58 2.27
N ILE A 54 -26.72 -4.57 1.30
CA ILE A 54 -26.27 -3.33 0.65
C ILE A 54 -27.43 -2.69 -0.12
N SER A 55 -28.14 -3.49 -0.92
CA SER A 55 -29.24 -3.02 -1.78
C SER A 55 -30.36 -2.39 -0.96
N GLU A 56 -30.74 -3.01 0.15
CA GLU A 56 -31.76 -2.50 1.07
C GLU A 56 -31.31 -1.25 1.81
N ARG A 57 -30.06 -1.22 2.29
CA ARG A 57 -29.54 -0.09 3.07
C ARG A 57 -29.34 1.17 2.22
N LEU A 58 -28.99 1.00 0.94
CA LEU A 58 -28.74 2.12 0.02
C LEU A 58 -29.94 2.42 -0.89
N GLU A 59 -30.99 1.60 -0.84
CA GLU A 59 -32.16 1.68 -1.75
C GLU A 59 -31.78 1.57 -3.24
N VAL A 60 -30.75 0.75 -3.56
CA VAL A 60 -30.25 0.52 -4.92
C VAL A 60 -30.54 -0.91 -5.34
N LYS A 61 -31.25 -1.11 -6.46
CA LYS A 61 -31.68 -2.45 -6.91
C LYS A 61 -30.56 -3.34 -7.46
N GLN A 62 -29.55 -2.75 -8.09
CA GLN A 62 -28.47 -3.48 -8.75
C GLN A 62 -27.15 -2.72 -8.54
N PRO A 63 -26.54 -2.82 -7.34
CA PRO A 63 -25.25 -2.20 -7.09
C PRO A 63 -24.17 -2.80 -7.99
N LEU A 64 -23.27 -1.95 -8.50
CA LEU A 64 -22.09 -2.36 -9.24
C LEU A 64 -20.94 -2.64 -8.26
N PHE A 65 -20.17 -3.69 -8.52
CA PHE A 65 -19.04 -4.10 -7.68
C PHE A 65 -17.75 -4.12 -8.49
N SER A 66 -16.65 -3.70 -7.87
CA SER A 66 -15.30 -4.11 -8.27
C SER A 66 -15.01 -5.46 -7.63
N ALA A 67 -14.68 -6.46 -8.44
CA ALA A 67 -14.27 -7.78 -7.96
C ALA A 67 -12.78 -7.98 -8.26
N GLU A 68 -12.01 -8.23 -7.20
CA GLU A 68 -10.55 -8.37 -7.25
C GLU A 68 -10.15 -9.70 -6.63
N PRO A 69 -9.16 -10.43 -7.20
CA PRO A 69 -8.61 -11.61 -6.55
C PRO A 69 -8.04 -11.25 -5.18
N LYS A 70 -8.42 -12.00 -4.14
CA LYS A 70 -7.81 -11.85 -2.83
C LYS A 70 -6.42 -12.49 -2.86
N LEU A 71 -5.39 -11.66 -2.93
CA LEU A 71 -4.00 -12.10 -2.79
C LEU A 71 -3.77 -12.63 -1.36
N ASP A 72 -2.84 -13.58 -1.25
CA ASP A 72 -2.46 -14.20 0.02
C ASP A 72 -1.03 -13.80 0.35
N GLY A 73 -0.89 -12.59 0.89
CA GLY A 73 0.40 -11.97 1.21
C GLY A 73 0.29 -11.11 2.45
N LEU A 74 1.09 -10.03 2.48
CA LEU A 74 1.05 -9.06 3.57
C LEU A 74 0.47 -7.73 3.08
N ALA A 75 -0.57 -7.26 3.77
CA ALA A 75 -1.12 -5.93 3.53
C ALA A 75 -0.11 -4.84 3.95
N ILE A 76 0.20 -3.96 3.01
CA ILE A 76 1.11 -2.83 3.19
C ILE A 76 0.48 -1.52 2.76
N SER A 77 1.01 -0.43 3.30
CA SER A 77 0.69 0.94 2.91
C SER A 77 1.95 1.63 2.42
N LEU A 78 1.85 2.36 1.30
CA LEU A 78 2.92 3.15 0.70
C LEU A 78 2.50 4.61 0.68
N ARG A 79 3.20 5.45 1.42
CA ARG A 79 3.03 6.90 1.41
C ARG A 79 3.97 7.53 0.39
N TYR A 80 3.37 8.26 -0.54
CA TYR A 80 4.05 9.13 -1.48
C TYR A 80 3.75 10.58 -1.15
N GLU A 81 4.77 11.43 -1.14
CA GLU A 81 4.63 12.88 -1.01
C GLU A 81 5.20 13.56 -2.25
N ASN A 82 4.39 14.39 -2.90
CA ASN A 82 4.71 15.02 -4.19
C ASN A 82 5.18 14.01 -5.26
N GLY A 83 4.73 12.76 -5.14
CA GLY A 83 5.07 11.66 -6.04
C GLY A 83 6.32 10.86 -5.65
N GLU A 84 7.04 11.21 -4.59
CA GLU A 84 8.21 10.47 -4.10
C GLU A 84 7.82 9.50 -2.99
N PHE A 85 8.34 8.27 -3.03
CA PHE A 85 8.11 7.27 -1.99
C PHE A 85 8.84 7.66 -0.71
N VAL A 86 8.09 8.01 0.34
CA VAL A 86 8.66 8.49 1.60
C VAL A 86 8.62 7.47 2.73
N GLN A 87 7.55 6.67 2.83
CA GLN A 87 7.38 5.70 3.91
C GLN A 87 6.50 4.53 3.49
N GLY A 88 6.90 3.31 3.85
CA GLY A 88 6.07 2.12 3.72
C GLY A 88 5.88 1.41 5.05
N ALA A 89 4.66 0.94 5.32
CA ALA A 89 4.30 0.33 6.59
C ALA A 89 3.49 -0.96 6.43
N THR A 90 3.63 -1.89 7.37
CA THR A 90 2.75 -3.05 7.48
C THR A 90 1.36 -2.64 7.99
N ARG A 91 0.35 -3.50 7.83
CA ARG A 91 -0.97 -3.25 8.44
C ARG A 91 -0.93 -3.20 9.97
N GLY A 92 -0.19 -4.12 10.58
CA GLY A 92 -0.23 -4.38 12.02
C GLY A 92 -1.67 -4.63 12.52
N ASP A 93 -2.06 -3.90 13.56
CA ASP A 93 -3.41 -3.98 14.15
C ASP A 93 -4.47 -3.17 13.37
N GLY A 94 -4.06 -2.50 12.29
CA GLY A 94 -4.90 -1.63 11.46
C GLY A 94 -4.77 -0.15 11.82
N ALA A 95 -4.40 0.20 13.06
CA ALA A 95 -4.12 1.57 13.46
C ALA A 95 -2.62 1.88 13.46
N THR A 96 -1.81 0.91 13.87
CA THR A 96 -0.35 0.99 13.95
C THR A 96 0.26 -0.24 13.28
N GLY A 97 1.25 0.01 12.42
CA GLY A 97 2.09 -1.00 11.78
C GLY A 97 3.57 -0.77 12.04
N GLU A 98 4.39 -1.46 11.27
CA GLU A 98 5.86 -1.39 11.34
C GLU A 98 6.41 -0.71 10.08
N ASP A 99 7.39 0.18 10.23
CA ASP A 99 8.09 0.83 9.12
C ASP A 99 8.95 -0.19 8.39
N VAL A 100 8.52 -0.58 7.19
CA VAL A 100 9.20 -1.51 6.30
C VAL A 100 9.66 -0.83 5.02
N SER A 101 9.90 0.49 5.07
CA SER A 101 10.27 1.32 3.92
C SER A 101 11.51 0.77 3.19
N ALA A 102 12.55 0.39 3.94
CA ALA A 102 13.78 -0.14 3.36
C ALA A 102 13.50 -1.43 2.56
N ASN A 103 12.72 -2.35 3.12
CA ASN A 103 12.32 -3.60 2.46
C ASN A 103 11.50 -3.30 1.19
N LEU A 104 10.52 -2.40 1.28
CA LEU A 104 9.63 -2.06 0.16
C LEU A 104 10.36 -1.33 -0.99
N ARG A 105 11.42 -0.54 -0.70
CA ARG A 105 12.29 0.06 -1.75
C ARG A 105 12.97 -1.00 -2.62
N THR A 106 13.23 -2.18 -2.08
CA THR A 106 13.84 -3.30 -2.83
C THR A 106 12.86 -3.98 -3.80
N VAL A 107 11.54 -3.82 -3.60
CA VAL A 107 10.51 -4.45 -4.43
C VAL A 107 10.43 -3.73 -5.77
N LYS A 108 10.85 -4.41 -6.85
CA LYS A 108 10.96 -3.83 -8.20
C LYS A 108 9.65 -3.24 -8.74
N ALA A 109 8.52 -3.86 -8.39
CA ALA A 109 7.19 -3.41 -8.82
C ALA A 109 6.77 -2.09 -8.16
N ILE A 110 7.32 -1.76 -6.99
CA ILE A 110 7.04 -0.51 -6.29
C ILE A 110 7.95 0.58 -6.87
N PRO A 111 7.42 1.63 -7.51
CA PRO A 111 8.24 2.72 -8.02
C PRO A 111 8.72 3.63 -6.88
N LEU A 112 9.97 4.09 -6.90
CA LEU A 112 10.45 5.08 -5.93
C LEU A 112 9.85 6.48 -6.16
N ARG A 113 9.36 6.72 -7.39
CA ARG A 113 8.65 7.92 -7.81
C ARG A 113 7.49 7.55 -8.73
N LEU A 114 6.31 8.13 -8.48
CA LEU A 114 5.13 7.91 -9.31
C LEU A 114 5.40 8.30 -10.77
N ARG A 115 4.80 7.53 -11.69
CA ARG A 115 4.87 7.78 -13.13
C ARG A 115 3.69 8.63 -13.58
N GLY A 116 3.90 9.53 -14.53
CA GLY A 116 2.87 10.43 -15.04
C GLY A 116 2.95 11.83 -14.44
N GLU A 117 1.81 12.50 -14.28
CA GLU A 117 1.66 13.81 -13.62
C GLU A 117 0.29 13.88 -12.94
N GLY A 118 0.03 14.93 -12.15
CA GLY A 118 -1.31 15.21 -11.59
C GLY A 118 -1.70 14.39 -10.36
N TRP A 119 -0.76 13.70 -9.70
CA TRP A 119 -1.01 13.05 -8.42
C TRP A 119 -1.23 14.07 -7.28
N PRO A 120 -1.95 13.68 -6.22
CA PRO A 120 -2.10 14.50 -5.02
C PRO A 120 -0.75 14.81 -4.35
N GLN A 121 -0.71 15.88 -3.54
CA GLN A 121 0.46 16.21 -2.70
C GLN A 121 0.82 15.07 -1.73
N VAL A 122 -0.19 14.37 -1.21
CA VAL A 122 -0.02 13.19 -0.36
C VAL A 122 -0.90 12.08 -0.91
N LEU A 123 -0.30 10.95 -1.27
CA LEU A 123 -0.99 9.76 -1.74
C LEU A 123 -0.60 8.57 -0.87
N GLU A 124 -1.60 7.86 -0.35
CA GLU A 124 -1.40 6.58 0.33
C GLU A 124 -1.94 5.45 -0.55
N VAL A 125 -1.05 4.57 -1.02
CA VAL A 125 -1.40 3.40 -1.82
C VAL A 125 -1.38 2.18 -0.92
N ARG A 126 -2.50 1.45 -0.87
CA ARG A 126 -2.62 0.20 -0.09
C ARG A 126 -2.68 -0.98 -1.04
N GLY A 127 -2.01 -2.07 -0.67
CA GLY A 127 -1.97 -3.27 -1.48
C GLY A 127 -1.39 -4.46 -0.72
N GLU A 128 -1.22 -5.56 -1.45
CA GLU A 128 -0.60 -6.78 -0.95
C GLU A 128 0.80 -6.93 -1.57
N VAL A 129 1.75 -7.42 -0.79
CA VAL A 129 3.07 -7.87 -1.26
C VAL A 129 3.29 -9.36 -0.99
#